data_AF-A0A7N5JDK6-F1
#
_entry.id   AF-A0A7N5JDK6-F1
#
_cell.length_a   1.000
_cell.length_b   1.000
_cell.length_c   1.000
_cell.angle_alpha   90.00
_cell.angle_beta   90.00
_cell.angle_gamma   90.00
#
_symmetry.space_group_name_H-M   'P 1'
#
loop_
_entity.id
_entity.type
_entity.pdbx_description
1 polymer ?
#
loop_
_entity_poly.entity_id
_entity_poly.type
_entity_poly.pdbx_seq_one_letter_code
_entity_poly.pdbx_strand_id
1 'polypeptide(L)'
;MATPPAAGVAALRFAAAASWRVVRGRYVEHFPRVLEFLRSLRAAAPGLVRYRHHERLCMGLKAKVVVELILQDRPWAQVLNALHHHFPDSGPVVRDPKATKQDLRKILEAQETFCQQVKQLAEAPVDLASRLQSAPLPTQR
;
A
#
# COMPACT_ATOMS: atom_id res chain seq x y z
N MET A 1 -34.03 -18.82 -9.82
CA MET A 1 -33.08 -17.87 -10.43
C MET A 1 -33.18 -16.56 -9.65
N ALA A 2 -32.27 -16.28 -8.72
CA ALA A 2 -32.25 -15.01 -8.01
C ALA A 2 -31.30 -14.07 -8.76
N THR A 3 -31.84 -12.97 -9.30
CA THR A 3 -31.07 -11.87 -9.85
C THR A 3 -30.11 -11.38 -8.76
N PRO A 4 -28.79 -11.30 -8.98
CA PRO A 4 -27.90 -10.71 -8.00
C PRO A 4 -28.31 -9.24 -7.80
N PRO A 5 -28.31 -8.72 -6.57
CA PRO A 5 -28.84 -7.40 -6.30
C PRO A 5 -28.07 -6.37 -7.11
N ALA A 6 -28.78 -5.61 -7.96
CA ALA A 6 -28.21 -4.53 -8.77
C ALA A 6 -27.37 -3.53 -7.94
N ALA A 7 -27.65 -3.46 -6.63
CA ALA A 7 -26.88 -2.72 -5.63
C ALA A 7 -25.40 -3.12 -5.56
N GLY A 8 -25.06 -4.40 -5.77
CA GLY A 8 -23.68 -4.90 -5.66
C GLY A 8 -22.76 -4.37 -6.75
N VAL A 9 -23.24 -4.32 -8.00
CA VAL A 9 -22.42 -3.85 -9.13
C VAL A 9 -22.31 -2.32 -9.14
N ALA A 10 -23.40 -1.62 -8.81
CA ALA A 10 -23.38 -0.17 -8.67
C ALA A 10 -22.43 0.27 -7.55
N ALA A 11 -22.54 -0.32 -6.35
CA ALA A 11 -21.66 -0.03 -5.22
C ALA A 11 -20.19 -0.30 -5.55
N LEU A 12 -19.89 -1.41 -6.23
CA LEU A 12 -18.55 -1.73 -6.70
C LEU A 12 -17.99 -0.63 -7.64
N ARG A 13 -18.79 -0.19 -8.61
CA ARG A 13 -18.38 0.88 -9.54
C ARG A 13 -18.18 2.22 -8.83
N PHE A 14 -19.02 2.56 -7.87
CA PHE A 14 -18.85 3.77 -7.06
C PHE A 14 -17.55 3.72 -6.25
N ALA A 15 -17.28 2.63 -5.52
CA ALA A 15 -16.05 2.45 -4.76
C ALA A 15 -14.80 2.46 -5.66
N ALA A 16 -14.88 1.84 -6.84
CA ALA A 16 -13.80 1.86 -7.83
C ALA A 16 -13.54 3.28 -8.38
N ALA A 17 -14.60 4.01 -8.76
CA ALA A 17 -14.48 5.38 -9.26
C ALA A 17 -13.92 6.33 -8.20
N ALA A 18 -14.38 6.22 -6.94
CA ALA A 18 -13.85 6.97 -5.82
C ALA A 18 -12.37 6.64 -5.58
N SER A 19 -12.01 5.36 -5.55
CA SER A 19 -10.62 4.91 -5.40
C SER A 19 -9.71 5.42 -6.51
N TRP A 20 -10.19 5.41 -7.75
CA TRP A 20 -9.46 5.95 -8.90
C TRP A 20 -9.22 7.45 -8.75
N ARG A 21 -10.23 8.22 -8.34
CA ARG A 21 -10.08 9.65 -8.05
C ARG A 21 -9.06 9.90 -6.94
N VAL A 22 -9.11 9.12 -5.86
CA VAL A 22 -8.16 9.20 -4.73
C VAL A 22 -6.72 9.02 -5.20
N VAL A 23 -6.45 7.96 -5.96
CA VAL A 23 -5.10 7.65 -6.43
C VAL A 23 -4.61 8.68 -7.45
N ARG A 24 -5.45 9.10 -8.41
CA ARG A 24 -5.07 10.12 -9.40
C ARG A 24 -4.82 11.49 -8.77
N GLY A 25 -5.65 11.88 -7.81
CA GLY A 25 -5.51 13.15 -7.09
C GLY A 25 -4.43 13.14 -6.01
N ARG A 26 -3.80 11.99 -5.74
CA ARG A 26 -2.80 11.79 -4.68
C ARG A 26 -3.33 12.18 -3.28
N TYR A 27 -4.61 11.94 -3.02
CA TYR A 27 -5.24 12.18 -1.72
C TYR A 27 -4.83 11.07 -0.72
N VAL A 28 -3.60 11.17 -0.19
CA VAL A 28 -2.95 10.13 0.63
C VAL A 28 -3.76 9.82 1.90
N GLU A 29 -4.44 10.83 2.47
CA GLU A 29 -5.34 10.69 3.60
C GLU A 29 -6.48 9.69 3.39
N HIS A 30 -6.83 9.41 2.12
CA HIS A 30 -7.87 8.46 1.74
C HIS A 30 -7.32 7.11 1.27
N PHE A 31 -6.01 6.91 1.21
CA PHE A 31 -5.40 5.64 0.81
C PHE A 31 -5.81 4.45 1.71
N PRO A 32 -6.01 4.61 3.04
CA PRO A 32 -6.56 3.53 3.87
C PRO A 32 -7.91 2.99 3.36
N ARG A 33 -8.80 3.85 2.85
CA ARG A 33 -10.08 3.42 2.26
C ARG A 33 -9.90 2.65 0.95
N VAL A 34 -8.93 3.04 0.14
CA VAL A 34 -8.56 2.30 -1.08
C VAL A 34 -8.03 0.91 -0.73
N LEU A 35 -7.19 0.80 0.30
CA LEU A 35 -6.66 -0.47 0.79
C LEU A 35 -7.78 -1.39 1.31
N GLU A 36 -8.75 -0.87 2.05
CA GLU A 36 -9.93 -1.62 2.49
C GLU A 36 -10.73 -2.16 1.30
N PHE A 37 -10.96 -1.33 0.29
CA PHE A 37 -11.66 -1.73 -0.93
C PHE A 37 -10.91 -2.85 -1.68
N LEU A 38 -9.60 -2.69 -1.88
CA LEU A 38 -8.77 -3.70 -2.54
C LEU A 38 -8.73 -5.03 -1.76
N ARG A 39 -8.68 -4.97 -0.42
CA ARG A 39 -8.73 -6.15 0.44
C ARG A 39 -10.07 -6.89 0.29
N SER A 40 -11.19 -6.16 0.31
CA SER A 40 -12.51 -6.73 0.07
C SER A 40 -12.62 -7.39 -1.30
N LEU A 41 -12.05 -6.76 -2.34
CA LEU A 41 -11.97 -7.36 -3.68
C LEU A 41 -11.12 -8.63 -3.71
N ARG A 42 -9.99 -8.66 -2.99
CA ARG A 42 -9.14 -9.86 -2.94
C ARG A 42 -9.85 -11.02 -2.26
N ALA A 43 -10.59 -10.76 -1.19
CA ALA A 43 -11.37 -11.77 -0.49
C ALA A 43 -12.52 -12.31 -1.35
N ALA A 44 -13.26 -11.43 -2.05
CA ALA A 44 -14.40 -11.83 -2.87
C ALA A 44 -14.01 -12.44 -4.23
N ALA A 45 -12.91 -11.98 -4.83
CA ALA A 45 -12.46 -12.36 -6.16
C ALA A 45 -10.92 -12.43 -6.26
N PRO A 46 -10.25 -13.41 -5.63
CA PRO A 46 -8.79 -13.54 -5.66
C PRO A 46 -8.23 -13.77 -7.07
N GLY A 47 -9.07 -14.19 -8.02
CA GLY A 47 -8.73 -14.33 -9.43
C GLY A 47 -8.74 -13.04 -10.25
N LEU A 48 -9.25 -11.92 -9.72
CA LEU A 48 -9.44 -10.67 -10.48
C LEU A 48 -8.12 -10.11 -11.03
N VAL A 49 -7.05 -10.20 -10.23
CA VAL A 49 -5.68 -9.86 -10.63
C VAL A 49 -4.70 -10.87 -10.05
N ARG A 50 -3.50 -10.96 -10.64
CA ARG A 50 -2.41 -11.77 -10.07
C ARG A 50 -2.05 -11.27 -8.68
N TYR A 51 -1.69 -12.19 -7.79
CA TYR A 51 -1.24 -11.89 -6.42
C TYR A 51 -0.19 -10.77 -6.39
N ARG A 52 0.85 -10.89 -7.23
CA ARG A 52 1.91 -9.89 -7.34
C ARG A 52 1.40 -8.48 -7.65
N HIS A 53 0.39 -8.33 -8.51
CA HIS A 53 -0.14 -7.00 -8.86
C HIS A 53 -0.92 -6.39 -7.69
N HIS A 54 -1.72 -7.20 -7.01
CA HIS A 54 -2.45 -6.77 -5.82
C HIS A 54 -1.48 -6.31 -4.73
N GLU A 55 -0.50 -7.15 -4.38
CA GLU A 55 0.45 -6.84 -3.31
C GLU A 55 1.33 -5.64 -3.63
N ARG A 56 1.82 -5.50 -4.87
CA ARG A 56 2.60 -4.33 -5.27
C ARG A 56 1.81 -3.03 -5.13
N LEU A 57 0.53 -3.05 -5.52
CA LEU A 57 -0.33 -1.88 -5.38
C LEU A 57 -0.58 -1.56 -3.90
N CYS A 58 -0.97 -2.55 -3.10
CA CYS A 58 -1.20 -2.37 -1.66
C CYS A 58 0.05 -1.89 -0.92
N MET A 59 1.21 -2.49 -1.20
CA MET A 59 2.49 -2.09 -0.63
C MET A 59 2.85 -0.65 -1.00
N GLY A 60 2.68 -0.25 -2.27
CA GLY A 60 2.94 1.11 -2.71
C GLY A 60 2.06 2.15 -2.02
N LEU A 61 0.76 1.85 -1.86
CA LEU A 61 -0.17 2.74 -1.15
C LEU A 61 0.20 2.85 0.35
N LYS A 62 0.49 1.73 1.01
CA LYS A 62 0.95 1.70 2.41
C LYS A 62 2.25 2.49 2.61
N ALA A 63 3.24 2.25 1.76
CA ALA A 63 4.52 2.95 1.81
C ALA A 63 4.34 4.46 1.61
N LYS A 64 3.47 4.86 0.67
CA LYS A 64 3.19 6.28 0.44
C LYS A 64 2.54 6.96 1.65
N VAL A 65 1.68 6.29 2.40
CA VAL A 65 1.13 6.81 3.67
C VAL A 65 2.26 7.10 4.67
N VAL A 66 3.19 6.15 4.85
CA VAL A 66 4.33 6.32 5.77
C VAL A 66 5.26 7.44 5.29
N VAL A 67 5.60 7.47 4.01
CA VAL A 67 6.46 8.51 3.41
C VAL A 67 5.81 9.89 3.52
N GLU A 68 4.49 10.01 3.35
CA GLU A 68 3.80 11.28 3.51
C GLU A 68 3.92 11.83 4.93
N LEU A 69 3.86 10.97 5.96
CA LEU A 69 4.10 11.39 7.35
C LEU A 69 5.53 11.90 7.55
N ILE A 70 6.52 11.28 6.92
CA ILE A 70 7.92 11.74 6.96
C ILE A 70 8.05 13.11 6.28
N LEU A 71 7.46 13.28 5.09
CA LEU A 71 7.52 14.54 4.34
C LEU A 71 6.78 15.70 5.02
N GLN A 72 5.76 15.38 5.82
CA GLN A 72 5.04 16.34 6.66
C GLN A 72 5.75 16.63 8.01
N ASP A 73 6.98 16.14 8.17
CA ASP A 73 7.79 16.32 9.39
C ASP A 73 7.07 15.87 10.66
N ARG A 74 6.30 14.78 10.55
CA ARG A 74 5.57 14.23 11.70
C ARG A 74 6.56 13.57 12.65
N PRO A 75 6.30 13.60 13.99
CA PRO A 75 7.19 12.98 14.96
C PRO A 75 7.46 11.51 14.62
N TRP A 76 8.71 11.08 14.74
CA TRP A 76 9.13 9.70 14.41
C TRP A 76 8.32 8.62 15.12
N ALA A 77 7.86 8.87 16.35
CA ALA A 77 6.95 7.95 17.05
C ALA A 77 5.66 7.68 16.26
N GLN A 78 5.08 8.69 15.60
CA GLN A 78 3.88 8.55 14.77
C GLN A 78 4.20 7.83 13.45
N VAL A 79 5.34 8.15 12.83
CA VAL A 79 5.81 7.49 11.61
C VAL A 79 6.03 5.99 11.85
N LEU A 80 6.74 5.64 12.92
CA LEU A 80 7.03 4.25 13.29
C LEU A 80 5.76 3.48 13.68
N ASN A 81 4.81 4.13 14.35
CA ASN A 81 3.51 3.52 14.62
C ASN A 81 2.74 3.20 13.32
N ALA A 82 2.71 4.13 12.36
CA ALA A 82 2.11 3.90 11.06
C ALA A 82 2.84 2.80 10.27
N LEU A 83 4.16 2.75 10.34
CA LEU A 83 4.98 1.70 9.73
C LEU A 83 4.59 0.32 10.28
N HIS A 84 4.57 0.14 11.61
CA HIS A 84 4.17 -1.13 12.23
C HIS A 84 2.72 -1.51 11.92
N HIS A 85 1.80 -0.54 11.87
CA HIS A 85 0.40 -0.80 11.52
C HIS A 85 0.24 -1.32 10.09
N HIS A 86 0.96 -0.73 9.12
CA HIS A 86 0.84 -1.12 7.71
C HIS A 86 1.69 -2.33 7.31
N PHE A 87 2.80 -2.55 8.02
CA PHE A 87 3.79 -3.60 7.78
C PHE A 87 4.06 -4.39 9.08
N PRO A 88 3.10 -5.20 9.56
CA PRO A 88 3.29 -5.99 10.76
C PRO A 88 4.34 -7.09 10.56
N ASP A 89 5.03 -7.47 11.65
CA ASP A 89 6.06 -8.52 11.64
C ASP A 89 5.48 -9.92 11.37
N SER A 90 4.19 -10.11 11.68
CA SER A 90 3.44 -11.29 11.26
C SER A 90 3.20 -11.19 9.75
N GLY A 91 4.06 -11.83 8.95
CA GLY A 91 3.97 -11.82 7.49
C GLY A 91 2.57 -12.20 6.97
N PRO A 92 2.27 -11.89 5.69
CA PRO A 92 0.93 -12.12 5.12
C PRO A 92 0.46 -13.57 5.34
N VAL A 93 -0.55 -13.72 6.18
CA VAL A 93 -1.17 -15.01 6.57
C VAL A 93 -1.84 -15.71 5.38
N VAL A 94 -2.09 -14.97 4.29
CA VAL A 94 -2.87 -15.46 3.15
C VAL A 94 -1.98 -16.17 2.13
N ARG A 95 -2.00 -17.51 2.16
CA ARG A 95 -1.53 -18.33 1.04
C ARG A 95 -2.51 -18.18 -0.11
N ASP A 96 -2.26 -17.22 -0.98
CA ASP A 96 -2.96 -17.17 -2.25
C ASP A 96 -2.57 -18.39 -3.11
N PRO A 97 -3.53 -19.20 -3.60
CA PRO A 97 -3.22 -20.40 -4.36
C PRO A 97 -2.48 -20.10 -5.68
N LYS A 98 -2.49 -18.85 -6.16
CA LYS A 98 -1.77 -18.40 -7.36
C LYS A 98 -0.49 -17.62 -7.04
N ALA A 99 -0.07 -17.52 -5.78
CA ALA A 99 1.20 -16.91 -5.42
C ALA A 99 2.37 -17.86 -5.70
N THR A 100 3.31 -17.45 -6.55
CA THR A 100 4.55 -18.18 -6.74
C THR A 100 5.49 -17.96 -5.55
N LYS A 101 6.33 -18.95 -5.22
CA LYS A 101 7.36 -18.79 -4.18
C LYS A 101 8.28 -17.59 -4.44
N GLN A 102 8.57 -17.30 -5.70
CA GLN A 102 9.41 -16.17 -6.08
C GLN A 102 8.71 -14.83 -5.82
N ASP A 103 7.43 -14.71 -6.14
CA ASP A 103 6.66 -13.49 -5.88
C ASP A 103 6.58 -13.19 -4.39
N LEU A 104 6.30 -14.23 -3.58
CA LEU A 104 6.29 -14.12 -2.11
C LEU A 104 7.63 -13.60 -1.58
N ARG A 105 8.75 -14.19 -2.02
CA ARG A 105 10.09 -13.73 -1.61
C ARG A 105 10.32 -12.27 -1.96
N LYS A 106 10.03 -11.85 -3.19
CA LYS A 106 10.24 -10.46 -3.64
C LYS A 106 9.38 -9.46 -2.87
N ILE A 107 8.16 -9.84 -2.51
CA ILE A 107 7.25 -9.00 -1.72
C ILE A 107 7.77 -8.84 -0.30
N LEU A 108 8.20 -9.93 0.33
CA LEU A 108 8.77 -9.90 1.68
C LEU A 108 10.08 -9.09 1.72
N GLU A 109 10.98 -9.32 0.77
CA GLU A 109 12.25 -8.59 0.65
C GLU A 109 12.02 -7.08 0.47
N ALA A 110 11.08 -6.68 -0.38
CA ALA A 110 10.74 -5.28 -0.59
C ALA A 110 10.12 -4.65 0.67
N GLN A 111 9.25 -5.37 1.38
CA GLN A 111 8.69 -4.91 2.66
C GLN A 111 9.79 -4.74 3.71
N GLU A 112 10.65 -5.73 3.89
CA GLU A 112 11.74 -5.69 4.88
C GLU A 112 12.70 -4.54 4.60
N THR A 113 13.13 -4.39 3.34
CA THR A 113 14.00 -3.30 2.90
C THR A 113 13.38 -1.94 3.20
N PHE A 114 12.09 -1.74 2.88
CA PHE A 114 11.39 -0.49 3.17
C PHE A 114 11.32 -0.21 4.68
N CYS A 115 10.95 -1.22 5.49
CA CYS A 115 10.88 -1.08 6.94
C CYS A 115 12.25 -0.72 7.54
N GLN A 116 13.32 -1.37 7.10
CA GLN A 116 14.69 -1.07 7.55
C GLN A 116 15.09 0.35 7.16
N GLN A 117 14.81 0.79 5.93
CA GLN A 117 15.11 2.15 5.49
C GLN A 117 14.41 3.21 6.35
N VAL A 118 13.12 3.03 6.66
CA VAL A 118 12.38 3.97 7.51
C VAL A 118 12.94 3.99 8.94
N LYS A 119 13.30 2.82 9.50
CA LYS A 119 13.92 2.74 10.84
C LYS A 119 15.27 3.44 10.89
N GLN A 120 16.13 3.26 9.88
CA GLN A 120 17.42 3.95 9.76
C GLN A 120 17.25 5.48 9.66
N LEU A 121 16.24 5.95 8.91
CA LEU A 121 15.94 7.38 8.85
C LEU A 121 15.52 7.96 10.20
N ALA A 122 14.82 7.16 11.02
CA ALA A 122 14.41 7.57 12.37
C ALA A 122 15.59 7.66 13.35
N GLU A 123 16.60 6.80 13.20
CA GLU A 123 17.80 6.79 14.05
C GLU A 123 18.81 7.91 13.67
N ALA A 124 18.86 8.32 12.40
CA ALA A 124 19.81 9.30 11.89
C ALA A 124 19.14 10.38 10.99
N PRO A 125 18.31 11.29 11.56
CA PRO A 125 17.53 12.26 10.80
C PRO A 125 18.37 13.38 10.12
N VAL A 126 19.65 13.54 10.46
CA VAL A 126 20.53 14.59 9.90
C VAL A 126 20.87 14.35 8.41
N ASP A 127 20.77 13.10 7.92
CA ASP A 127 21.06 12.70 6.52
C ASP A 127 19.77 12.56 5.67
N LEU A 128 18.65 13.13 6.14
CA LEU A 128 17.32 12.92 5.54
C LEU A 128 17.14 13.70 4.22
N ALA A 129 17.69 14.90 4.12
CA ALA A 129 17.58 15.75 2.93
C ALA A 129 18.33 15.18 1.72
N SER A 130 19.54 14.67 1.91
CA SER A 130 20.37 14.00 0.90
C SER A 130 19.73 12.68 0.41
N ARG A 131 19.16 11.89 1.33
CA ARG A 131 18.54 10.59 0.99
C ARG A 131 17.21 10.72 0.26
N LEU A 132 16.33 11.65 0.67
CA LEU A 132 15.04 11.86 0.00
C LEU A 132 15.18 12.48 -1.39
N GLN A 133 16.22 13.28 -1.64
CA GLN A 133 16.51 13.85 -2.96
C GLN A 133 16.99 12.82 -3.99
N SER A 134 17.53 11.68 -3.55
CA SER A 134 17.96 10.58 -4.43
C SER A 134 16.83 9.66 -4.91
N ALA A 135 15.63 9.79 -4.34
CA ALA A 135 14.45 9.08 -4.84
C ALA A 135 14.01 9.72 -6.17
N PRO A 136 13.91 8.96 -7.28
CA PRO A 136 13.62 9.54 -8.58
C PRO A 136 12.24 10.22 -8.54
N LEU A 137 12.26 11.55 -8.69
CA LEU A 137 11.06 12.35 -8.93
C LEU A 137 10.37 11.79 -10.18
N PRO A 138 9.04 11.50 -10.14
CA PRO A 138 8.33 11.15 -11.34
C PRO A 138 8.36 12.36 -12.27
N THR A 139 9.15 12.24 -13.33
CA THR A 139 9.22 13.16 -14.45
C THR A 139 7.80 13.41 -14.95
N GLN A 140 7.30 14.63 -14.79
CA GLN A 140 6.09 15.03 -15.50
C GLN A 140 6.40 15.07 -16.99
N ARG A 141 5.79 14.16 -17.75
CA ARG A 141 5.49 14.32 -19.16
C ARG A 141 4.08 13.81 -19.41
#